data_AF-A0A7U5GYW5-F1
#
_entry.id   AF-A0A7U5GYW5-F1
#
_cell.length_a   1.000
_cell.length_b   1.000
_cell.length_c   1.000
_cell.angle_alpha   90.00
_cell.angle_beta   90.00
_cell.angle_gamma   90.00
#
_symmetry.space_group_name_H-M   'P 1'
#
loop_
_entity.id
_entity.type
_entity.pdbx_description
1 polymer ?
#
loop_
_entity_poly.entity_id
_entity_poly.type
_entity_poly.pdbx_seq_one_letter_code
_entity_poly.pdbx_strand_id
1 'polypeptide(L)'
;MKKISVIILAALLLSACSEEKADKDQGTEKEVAPIESVYEKETISSQQDEANQEKKPVAEKNDTVHQNEAESKPAEHSVQPAAKTLSNEKFKEAIDYSMLSEGDELLSSSVADSKLYATVKLGEEAFEPSMMAASSYSALSDELLSKEGWEVLTVEFVDIGTVSMNRNEKETNELGMDYFPVAKIEANLN
;
A
#
# COMPACT_ATOMS: atom_id res chain seq x y z
N MET A 1 49.86 -24.66 13.84
CA MET A 1 50.81 -23.62 14.33
C MET A 1 50.13 -22.26 14.24
N LYS A 2 50.18 -21.53 15.36
CA LYS A 2 49.98 -20.08 15.62
C LYS A 2 49.18 -19.23 14.62
N LYS A 3 48.03 -18.76 15.13
CA LYS A 3 47.28 -17.57 14.70
C LYS A 3 48.18 -16.34 14.79
N ILE A 4 48.17 -15.47 13.78
CA ILE A 4 48.75 -14.13 13.87
C ILE A 4 47.65 -13.14 13.53
N SER A 5 47.08 -12.56 14.59
CA SER A 5 46.30 -11.33 14.54
C SER A 5 47.26 -10.16 14.39
N VAL A 6 46.97 -9.23 13.47
CA VAL A 6 47.59 -7.91 13.47
C VAL A 6 46.47 -6.88 13.49
N ILE A 7 46.33 -6.24 14.66
CA ILE A 7 45.51 -5.07 14.92
C ILE A 7 46.37 -3.85 14.55
N ILE A 8 45.90 -3.00 13.65
CA ILE A 8 46.47 -1.66 13.46
C ILE A 8 45.41 -0.65 13.88
N LEU A 9 45.56 -0.20 15.12
CA LEU A 9 44.88 0.93 15.72
C LEU A 9 45.71 2.18 15.39
N ALA A 10 45.16 3.12 14.63
CA ALA A 10 45.74 4.43 14.44
C ALA A 10 44.70 5.49 14.82
N ALA A 11 44.77 5.95 16.06
CA ALA A 11 44.14 7.18 16.52
C ALA A 11 45.06 8.35 16.15
N LEU A 12 44.51 9.37 15.48
CA LEU A 12 45.09 10.71 15.44
C LEU A 12 44.02 11.72 15.87
N LEU A 13 44.43 12.55 16.82
CA LEU A 13 43.66 13.47 17.63
C LEU A 13 43.58 14.87 16.98
N LEU A 14 42.44 15.53 17.25
CA LEU A 14 42.23 16.94 17.62
C LEU A 14 42.65 18.08 16.67
N SER A 15 41.65 18.90 16.31
CA SER A 15 41.66 20.37 16.17
C SER A 15 40.20 20.80 15.89
N ALA A 16 39.57 21.83 16.46
CA ALA A 16 39.93 22.84 17.45
C ALA A 16 38.60 23.43 18.00
N CYS A 17 38.61 23.88 19.25
CA CYS A 17 37.57 24.74 19.83
C CYS A 17 37.50 26.08 19.09
N SER A 18 36.29 26.62 18.92
CA SER A 18 36.10 28.07 18.95
C SER A 18 34.78 28.34 19.68
N GLU A 19 34.92 28.85 20.91
CA GLU A 19 33.87 29.42 21.73
C GLU A 19 34.15 30.93 21.74
N GLU A 20 33.21 31.76 21.27
CA GLU A 20 33.19 33.18 21.59
C GLU A 20 31.75 33.63 21.81
N LYS A 21 31.54 34.28 22.97
CA LYS A 21 30.27 34.77 23.50
C LYS A 21 30.13 36.27 23.32
N ALA A 22 28.86 36.70 23.26
CA ALA A 22 28.30 38.01 23.65
C ALA A 22 28.69 39.22 22.75
N ASP A 23 27.85 40.24 22.52
CA ASP A 23 26.72 40.79 23.26
C ASP A 23 25.79 41.61 22.30
N LYS A 24 24.71 42.14 22.88
CA LYS A 24 23.53 42.90 22.39
C LYS A 24 23.85 44.10 21.45
N ASP A 25 22.93 44.79 20.78
CA ASP A 25 21.57 45.22 21.15
C ASP A 25 20.88 45.91 19.95
N GLN A 26 19.56 46.09 20.06
CA GLN A 26 18.64 46.96 19.28
C GLN A 26 18.31 46.49 17.85
N GLY A 27 17.08 46.13 17.48
CA GLY A 27 15.78 46.53 18.00
C GLY A 27 15.05 47.28 16.90
N THR A 28 14.07 46.66 16.23
CA THR A 28 12.88 47.36 15.73
C THR A 28 11.73 46.37 15.55
N GLU A 29 10.70 46.63 16.33
CA GLU A 29 9.34 46.13 16.33
C GLU A 29 8.63 46.37 14.98
N LYS A 30 7.86 45.38 14.50
CA LYS A 30 6.61 45.50 13.74
C LYS A 30 6.07 44.08 13.50
N GLU A 31 5.10 43.66 14.30
CA GLU A 31 3.66 43.82 14.04
C GLU A 31 3.11 42.52 13.45
N VAL A 32 2.56 41.70 14.33
CA VAL A 32 1.81 40.50 14.01
C VAL A 32 0.44 40.95 13.53
N ALA A 33 0.09 40.65 12.29
CA ALA A 33 -1.27 40.75 11.78
C ALA A 33 -1.83 39.32 11.53
N PRO A 34 -3.13 39.11 11.78
CA PRO A 34 -3.70 37.79 12.03
C PRO A 34 -3.99 37.02 10.74
N ILE A 35 -3.99 35.70 10.92
CA ILE A 35 -4.44 34.69 9.96
C ILE A 35 -5.97 34.84 9.84
N GLU A 36 -6.45 35.43 8.74
CA GLU A 36 -7.86 35.38 8.37
C GLU A 36 -8.11 34.17 7.48
N SER A 37 -8.84 33.21 8.05
CA SER A 37 -9.47 32.11 7.36
C SER A 37 -10.50 32.63 6.37
N VAL A 38 -10.34 32.35 5.09
CA VAL A 38 -11.40 32.48 4.09
C VAL A 38 -11.77 31.08 3.61
N TYR A 39 -12.77 30.51 4.29
CA TYR A 39 -13.63 29.48 3.71
C TYR A 39 -14.50 30.17 2.66
N GLU A 40 -14.20 29.94 1.38
CA GLU A 40 -15.13 30.28 0.31
C GLU A 40 -16.05 29.08 0.06
N LYS A 41 -17.19 29.13 0.76
CA LYS A 41 -18.34 28.26 0.57
C LYS A 41 -19.11 28.75 -0.65
N GLU A 42 -18.81 28.22 -1.84
CA GLU A 42 -19.72 28.39 -2.96
C GLU A 42 -20.94 27.48 -2.77
N THR A 43 -22.03 28.15 -2.48
CA THR A 43 -23.38 27.64 -2.35
C THR A 43 -23.94 27.44 -3.76
N ILE A 44 -24.09 26.18 -4.21
CA ILE A 44 -24.95 25.88 -5.36
C ILE A 44 -26.35 25.58 -4.82
N SER A 45 -27.21 26.58 -4.96
CA SER A 45 -28.65 26.50 -4.75
C SER A 45 -29.29 25.66 -5.83
N SER A 46 -30.19 24.79 -5.38
CA SER A 46 -31.14 23.98 -6.13
C SER A 46 -31.81 24.71 -7.29
N GLN A 47 -31.90 24.05 -8.45
CA GLN A 47 -33.09 24.10 -9.29
C GLN A 47 -33.43 22.69 -9.76
N GLN A 48 -34.63 22.30 -9.34
CA GLN A 48 -35.37 21.10 -9.63
C GLN A 48 -36.39 21.51 -10.69
N ASP A 49 -36.41 20.83 -11.84
CA ASP A 49 -37.55 20.89 -12.76
C ASP A 49 -38.11 19.50 -12.97
N GLU A 50 -39.39 19.38 -12.62
CA GLU A 50 -40.27 18.25 -12.81
C GLU A 50 -40.76 18.15 -14.26
N ALA A 51 -40.85 16.92 -14.80
CA ALA A 51 -41.96 16.49 -15.66
C ALA A 51 -41.91 14.95 -15.78
N ASN A 52 -42.73 14.20 -15.03
CA ASN A 52 -44.10 13.81 -15.37
C ASN A 52 -44.17 12.65 -16.41
N GLN A 53 -44.36 11.41 -15.96
CA GLN A 53 -45.67 10.73 -16.01
C GLN A 53 -45.61 9.26 -15.58
N GLU A 54 -46.55 8.98 -14.70
CA GLU A 54 -47.03 7.73 -14.13
C GLU A 54 -47.61 6.75 -15.19
N LYS A 55 -47.38 5.44 -15.00
CA LYS A 55 -48.40 4.36 -14.98
C LYS A 55 -47.79 2.94 -15.04
N LYS A 56 -47.86 2.22 -13.91
CA LYS A 56 -48.22 0.78 -13.84
C LYS A 56 -49.76 0.69 -13.69
N PRO A 57 -50.43 -0.48 -13.66
CA PRO A 57 -49.98 -1.87 -13.76
C PRO A 57 -50.79 -2.68 -14.81
N VAL A 58 -50.49 -3.97 -15.02
CA VAL A 58 -51.47 -5.09 -14.99
C VAL A 58 -50.67 -6.40 -14.97
N ALA A 59 -51.03 -7.26 -14.02
CA ALA A 59 -50.58 -8.63 -13.89
C ALA A 59 -51.33 -9.53 -14.88
N GLU A 60 -50.71 -10.57 -15.42
CA GLU A 60 -51.40 -11.86 -15.48
C GLU A 60 -50.44 -13.05 -15.55
N LYS A 61 -50.80 -14.01 -14.71
CA LYS A 61 -50.22 -15.31 -14.48
C LYS A 61 -50.71 -16.23 -15.58
N ASN A 62 -49.84 -17.03 -16.20
CA ASN A 62 -50.29 -18.31 -16.71
C ASN A 62 -49.16 -19.33 -16.66
N ASP A 63 -49.38 -20.32 -15.79
CA ASP A 63 -48.70 -21.58 -15.74
C ASP A 63 -48.90 -22.31 -17.08
N THR A 64 -47.83 -22.86 -17.63
CA THR A 64 -47.94 -24.04 -18.50
C THR A 64 -46.77 -24.96 -18.18
N VAL A 65 -47.07 -25.91 -17.31
CA VAL A 65 -46.32 -27.16 -17.11
C VAL A 65 -46.48 -27.98 -18.38
N HIS A 66 -45.40 -28.30 -19.07
CA HIS A 66 -45.29 -29.56 -19.80
C HIS A 66 -43.90 -30.17 -19.65
N GLN A 67 -43.96 -31.45 -19.30
CA GLN A 67 -42.92 -32.43 -19.04
C GLN A 67 -41.97 -32.57 -20.24
N ASN A 68 -40.68 -32.83 -20.00
CA ASN A 68 -40.10 -34.16 -20.24
C ASN A 68 -38.58 -34.23 -20.00
N GLU A 69 -38.21 -35.43 -19.54
CA GLU A 69 -36.93 -36.12 -19.73
C GLU A 69 -35.66 -35.57 -19.06
N ALA A 70 -35.40 -36.19 -17.90
CA ALA A 70 -34.07 -36.47 -17.43
C ALA A 70 -33.32 -37.32 -18.46
N GLU A 71 -32.32 -36.73 -19.12
CA GLU A 71 -31.20 -37.47 -19.70
C GLU A 71 -29.91 -36.88 -19.12
N SER A 72 -29.34 -37.62 -18.16
CA SER A 72 -28.09 -37.26 -17.49
C SER A 72 -26.93 -37.34 -18.47
N LYS A 73 -26.53 -36.18 -19.02
CA LYS A 73 -25.17 -36.00 -19.54
C LYS A 73 -24.18 -36.22 -18.40
N PRO A 74 -23.06 -36.94 -18.61
CA PRO A 74 -21.97 -36.93 -17.65
C PRO A 74 -21.52 -35.48 -17.50
N ALA A 75 -21.55 -34.96 -16.27
CA ALA A 75 -20.92 -33.71 -15.94
C ALA A 75 -19.46 -33.84 -16.35
N GLU A 76 -19.06 -33.12 -17.41
CA GLU A 76 -17.68 -32.70 -17.58
C GLU A 76 -17.30 -32.04 -16.25
N HIS A 77 -16.51 -32.76 -15.46
CA HIS A 77 -15.65 -32.13 -14.48
C HIS A 77 -14.77 -31.18 -15.28
N SER A 78 -15.22 -29.93 -15.36
CA SER A 78 -14.39 -28.80 -15.74
C SER A 78 -13.28 -28.76 -14.70
N VAL A 79 -12.17 -29.41 -15.04
CA VAL A 79 -10.91 -29.21 -14.35
C VAL A 79 -10.54 -27.78 -14.66
N GLN A 80 -10.95 -26.86 -13.77
CA GLN A 80 -10.41 -25.51 -13.77
C GLN A 80 -8.89 -25.67 -13.75
N PRO A 81 -8.16 -25.09 -14.71
CA PRO A 81 -6.72 -25.13 -14.69
C PRO A 81 -6.27 -24.46 -13.39
N ALA A 82 -5.46 -25.17 -12.59
CA ALA A 82 -4.87 -24.64 -11.38
C ALA A 82 -4.25 -23.27 -11.71
N ALA A 83 -4.77 -22.20 -11.10
CA ALA A 83 -4.28 -20.86 -11.32
C ALA A 83 -2.76 -20.88 -11.09
N LYS A 84 -2.00 -20.41 -12.07
CA LYS A 84 -0.54 -20.41 -12.00
C LYS A 84 -0.14 -19.43 -10.89
N THR A 85 0.26 -19.97 -9.74
CA THR A 85 0.75 -19.18 -8.60
C THR A 85 1.99 -18.38 -9.00
N LEU A 86 2.11 -17.15 -8.48
CA LEU A 86 3.30 -16.34 -8.61
C LEU A 86 4.50 -17.09 -8.01
N SER A 87 5.63 -17.16 -8.71
CA SER A 87 6.84 -17.79 -8.16
C SER A 87 7.52 -16.87 -7.13
N ASN A 88 8.20 -17.43 -6.14
CA ASN A 88 9.00 -16.63 -5.19
C ASN A 88 10.08 -15.79 -5.87
N GLU A 89 10.69 -16.26 -6.96
CA GLU A 89 11.66 -15.48 -7.73
C GLU A 89 11.06 -14.18 -8.27
N LYS A 90 9.88 -14.26 -8.91
CA LYS A 90 9.13 -13.09 -9.39
C LYS A 90 8.63 -12.19 -8.27
N PHE A 91 8.30 -12.75 -7.11
CA PHE A 91 7.95 -11.94 -5.94
C PHE A 91 9.16 -11.18 -5.40
N LYS A 92 10.31 -11.84 -5.29
CA LYS A 92 11.58 -11.20 -4.89
C LYS A 92 11.97 -10.09 -5.86
N GLU A 93 11.85 -10.32 -7.15
CA GLU A 93 12.08 -9.30 -8.18
C GLU A 93 11.17 -8.07 -8.01
N ALA A 94 9.88 -8.27 -7.66
CA ALA A 94 8.96 -7.17 -7.39
C ALA A 94 9.34 -6.39 -6.12
N ILE A 95 9.80 -7.08 -5.06
CA ILE A 95 10.30 -6.42 -3.85
C ILE A 95 11.54 -5.57 -4.18
N ASP A 96 12.53 -6.18 -4.85
CA ASP A 96 13.79 -5.52 -5.18
C ASP A 96 13.59 -4.31 -6.11
N TYR A 97 12.61 -4.37 -7.02
CA TYR A 97 12.33 -3.30 -7.98
C TYR A 97 11.46 -2.16 -7.40
N SER A 98 10.44 -2.49 -6.61
CA SER A 98 9.37 -1.53 -6.25
C SER A 98 9.33 -1.14 -4.78
N MET A 99 9.94 -1.93 -3.90
CA MET A 99 9.83 -1.72 -2.45
C MET A 99 11.10 -1.18 -1.81
N LEU A 100 12.26 -1.74 -2.19
CA LEU A 100 13.53 -1.48 -1.52
C LEU A 100 14.23 -0.24 -2.11
N SER A 101 14.69 0.63 -1.23
CA SER A 101 15.56 1.78 -1.52
C SER A 101 16.98 1.55 -0.98
N GLU A 102 17.86 2.54 -1.17
CA GLU A 102 19.22 2.49 -0.62
C GLU A 102 19.17 2.36 0.92
N GLY A 103 19.86 1.37 1.46
CA GLY A 103 19.89 1.11 2.91
C GLY A 103 18.82 0.15 3.43
N ASP A 104 17.81 -0.19 2.62
CA ASP A 104 16.83 -1.22 2.96
C ASP A 104 17.41 -2.63 2.80
N GLU A 105 16.88 -3.58 3.57
CA GLU A 105 17.30 -4.98 3.54
C GLU A 105 16.10 -5.92 3.50
N LEU A 106 16.04 -6.78 2.47
CA LEU A 106 15.11 -7.91 2.42
C LEU A 106 15.68 -9.09 3.21
N LEU A 107 15.10 -9.36 4.37
CA LEU A 107 15.52 -10.44 5.26
C LEU A 107 14.95 -11.80 4.83
N SER A 108 13.69 -11.83 4.41
CA SER A 108 13.05 -13.06 3.93
C SER A 108 11.95 -12.80 2.91
N SER A 109 11.75 -13.73 1.98
CA SER A 109 10.60 -13.76 1.08
C SER A 109 10.13 -15.19 0.83
N SER A 110 8.81 -15.39 0.79
CA SER A 110 8.22 -16.68 0.45
C SER A 110 6.88 -16.54 -0.25
N VAL A 111 6.52 -17.59 -1.00
CA VAL A 111 5.22 -17.72 -1.64
C VAL A 111 4.66 -19.11 -1.35
N ALA A 112 3.45 -19.17 -0.80
CA ALA A 112 2.74 -20.40 -0.51
C ALA A 112 1.24 -20.18 -0.72
N ASP A 113 0.59 -21.06 -1.49
CA ASP A 113 -0.86 -21.03 -1.70
C ASP A 113 -1.42 -19.65 -2.08
N SER A 114 -0.79 -18.98 -3.06
CA SER A 114 -1.13 -17.62 -3.49
C SER A 114 -0.97 -16.54 -2.42
N LYS A 115 -0.30 -16.83 -1.31
CA LYS A 115 0.04 -15.85 -0.26
C LYS A 115 1.52 -15.50 -0.35
N LEU A 116 1.80 -14.20 -0.33
CA LEU A 116 3.13 -13.62 -0.44
C LEU A 116 3.54 -13.11 0.94
N TYR A 117 4.71 -13.49 1.40
CA TYR A 117 5.24 -13.07 2.70
C TYR A 117 6.63 -12.50 2.55
N ALA A 118 6.86 -11.28 3.04
CA ALA A 118 8.18 -10.68 3.12
C ALA A 118 8.47 -10.14 4.52
N THR A 119 9.74 -10.21 4.93
CA THR A 119 10.25 -9.47 6.09
C THR A 119 11.32 -8.51 5.61
N VAL A 120 11.13 -7.23 5.87
CA VAL A 120 11.99 -6.14 5.38
C VAL A 120 12.41 -5.27 6.54
N LYS A 121 13.68 -4.89 6.55
CA LYS A 121 14.21 -3.85 7.42
C LYS A 121 14.39 -2.59 6.58
N LEU A 122 13.69 -1.52 6.95
CA LEU A 122 13.87 -0.23 6.29
C LEU A 122 15.14 0.45 6.82
N GLY A 123 15.81 1.19 5.93
CA GLY A 123 16.94 2.05 6.24
C GLY A 123 16.54 3.20 7.16
N GLU A 124 17.54 3.84 7.76
CA GLU A 124 17.33 5.07 8.53
C GLU A 124 17.16 6.25 7.58
N GLU A 125 16.05 6.98 7.72
CA GLU A 125 15.68 8.12 6.88
C GLU A 125 15.05 9.22 7.72
N ALA A 126 14.93 10.42 7.16
CA ALA A 126 14.38 11.60 7.86
C ALA A 126 12.85 11.59 8.03
N PHE A 127 12.16 10.53 7.59
CA PHE A 127 10.70 10.40 7.59
C PHE A 127 10.20 9.50 8.73
N GLU A 128 8.93 9.66 9.09
CA GLU A 128 8.27 8.79 10.07
C GLU A 128 8.27 7.32 9.61
N PRO A 129 8.76 6.35 10.42
CA PRO A 129 8.89 4.96 10.00
C PRO A 129 7.59 4.32 9.48
N SER A 130 6.45 4.64 10.10
CA SER A 130 5.15 4.13 9.66
C SER A 130 4.74 4.62 8.27
N MET A 131 5.06 5.88 7.94
CA MET A 131 4.80 6.46 6.62
C MET A 131 5.68 5.79 5.55
N MET A 132 6.94 5.51 5.90
CA MET A 132 7.84 4.78 5.00
C MET A 132 7.34 3.35 4.74
N ALA A 133 6.98 2.62 5.80
CA ALA A 133 6.41 1.28 5.67
C ALA A 133 5.14 1.27 4.81
N ALA A 134 4.21 2.21 5.03
CA ALA A 134 3.00 2.31 4.23
C ALA A 134 3.28 2.63 2.76
N SER A 135 4.23 3.52 2.50
CA SER A 135 4.63 3.91 1.13
C SER A 135 5.32 2.75 0.40
N SER A 136 6.26 2.06 1.05
CA SER A 136 6.94 0.89 0.48
C SER A 136 5.97 -0.27 0.22
N TYR A 137 5.03 -0.51 1.14
CA TYR A 137 3.97 -1.50 0.94
C TYR A 137 3.09 -1.14 -0.26
N SER A 138 2.67 0.13 -0.37
CA SER A 138 1.87 0.63 -1.49
C SER A 138 2.59 0.37 -2.81
N ALA A 139 3.86 0.77 -2.92
CA ALA A 139 4.65 0.61 -4.14
C ALA A 139 4.81 -0.86 -4.57
N LEU A 140 5.09 -1.75 -3.61
CA LEU A 140 5.13 -3.19 -3.87
C LEU A 140 3.76 -3.72 -4.33
N SER A 141 2.69 -3.29 -3.67
CA SER A 141 1.35 -3.76 -3.96
C SER A 141 0.88 -3.32 -5.35
N ASP A 142 1.21 -2.11 -5.78
CA ASP A 142 0.89 -1.59 -7.12
C ASP A 142 1.60 -2.41 -8.21
N GLU A 143 2.88 -2.74 -8.03
CA GLU A 143 3.61 -3.63 -8.94
C GLU A 143 2.97 -5.02 -9.00
N LEU A 144 2.58 -5.57 -7.86
CA LEU A 144 1.95 -6.89 -7.78
C LEU A 144 0.53 -6.92 -8.32
N LEU A 145 -0.23 -5.81 -8.29
CA LEU A 145 -1.58 -5.74 -8.86
C LEU A 145 -1.58 -6.01 -10.36
N SER A 146 -0.49 -5.70 -11.06
CA SER A 146 -0.30 -6.06 -12.48
C SER A 146 -0.03 -7.55 -12.74
N LYS A 147 0.22 -8.34 -11.69
CA LYS A 147 0.59 -9.76 -11.77
C LYS A 147 -0.52 -10.64 -11.23
N GLU A 148 -0.74 -11.78 -11.88
CA GLU A 148 -1.69 -12.80 -11.44
C GLU A 148 -1.03 -13.83 -10.51
N GLY A 149 -1.86 -14.66 -9.86
CA GLY A 149 -1.39 -15.82 -9.09
C GLY A 149 -1.04 -15.51 -7.63
N TRP A 150 -1.59 -14.42 -7.07
CA TRP A 150 -1.56 -14.13 -5.64
C TRP A 150 -2.90 -13.56 -5.15
N GLU A 151 -3.16 -13.73 -3.86
CA GLU A 151 -4.39 -13.35 -3.17
C GLU A 151 -4.14 -12.52 -1.92
N VAL A 152 -3.06 -12.76 -1.19
CA VAL A 152 -2.72 -12.02 0.02
C VAL A 152 -1.26 -11.62 -0.02
N LEU A 153 -0.99 -10.35 0.29
CA LEU A 153 0.35 -9.83 0.54
C LEU A 153 0.47 -9.56 2.05
N THR A 154 1.52 -10.08 2.66
CA THR A 154 1.89 -9.81 4.04
C THR A 154 3.34 -9.34 4.07
N VAL A 155 3.58 -8.17 4.66
CA VAL A 155 4.92 -7.61 4.82
C VAL A 155 5.12 -7.25 6.29
N GLU A 156 6.13 -7.85 6.91
CA GLU A 156 6.64 -7.47 8.21
C GLU A 156 7.76 -6.45 8.02
N PHE A 157 7.58 -5.27 8.59
CA PHE A 157 8.59 -4.23 8.69
C PHE A 157 9.23 -4.31 10.08
N VAL A 158 10.52 -4.65 10.11
CA VAL A 158 11.28 -4.85 11.36
C VAL A 158 11.19 -3.61 12.25
N ASP A 159 10.83 -3.81 13.52
CA ASP A 159 10.64 -2.78 14.54
C ASP A 159 9.56 -1.71 14.25
N ILE A 160 8.77 -1.88 13.19
CA ILE A 160 7.71 -0.94 12.77
C ILE A 160 6.32 -1.56 12.86
N GLY A 161 6.13 -2.76 12.30
CA GLY A 161 4.84 -3.46 12.30
C GLY A 161 4.62 -4.33 11.07
N THR A 162 3.48 -5.00 11.00
CA THR A 162 3.09 -5.87 9.89
C THR A 162 1.86 -5.32 9.18
N VAL A 163 1.88 -5.32 7.86
CA VAL A 163 0.70 -5.08 7.01
C VAL A 163 0.34 -6.38 6.31
N SER A 164 -0.94 -6.72 6.31
CA SER A 164 -1.47 -7.85 5.52
C SER A 164 -2.77 -7.45 4.86
N MET A 165 -2.83 -7.52 3.53
CA MET A 165 -4.04 -7.19 2.77
C MET A 165 -4.31 -8.22 1.68
N ASN A 166 -5.58 -8.49 1.43
CA ASN A 166 -6.05 -9.31 0.33
C ASN A 166 -6.11 -8.49 -0.98
N ARG A 167 -5.78 -9.10 -2.11
CA ARG A 167 -5.86 -8.51 -3.46
C ARG A 167 -7.22 -7.86 -3.75
N ASN A 168 -8.30 -8.41 -3.21
CA ASN A 168 -9.66 -7.90 -3.41
C ASN A 168 -9.98 -6.64 -2.57
N GLU A 169 -9.11 -6.24 -1.65
CA GLU A 169 -9.25 -4.99 -0.89
C GLU A 169 -8.73 -3.77 -1.66
N LYS A 170 -8.18 -3.99 -2.86
CA LYS A 170 -7.81 -2.92 -3.79
C LYS A 170 -9.01 -2.02 -4.11
N GLU A 171 -8.72 -0.77 -4.39
CA GLU A 171 -9.65 0.19 -4.97
C GLU A 171 -9.25 0.48 -6.42
N THR A 172 -10.18 1.02 -7.19
CA THR A 172 -9.93 1.44 -8.57
C THR A 172 -10.21 2.94 -8.66
N ASN A 173 -9.22 3.72 -9.13
CA ASN A 173 -9.36 5.17 -9.27
C ASN A 173 -10.14 5.56 -10.53
N GLU A 174 -10.35 6.86 -10.73
CA GLU A 174 -11.09 7.41 -11.89
C GLU A 174 -10.45 7.08 -13.25
N LEU A 175 -9.16 6.72 -13.26
CA LEU A 175 -8.43 6.31 -14.47
C LEU A 175 -8.52 4.80 -14.73
N GLY A 176 -9.27 4.06 -13.90
CA GLY A 176 -9.37 2.60 -14.00
C GLY A 176 -8.13 1.86 -13.51
N MET A 177 -7.24 2.52 -12.75
CA MET A 177 -6.06 1.89 -12.18
C MET A 177 -6.35 1.38 -10.78
N ASP A 178 -5.96 0.14 -10.54
CA ASP A 178 -6.08 -0.52 -9.25
C ASP A 178 -4.94 -0.10 -8.31
N TYR A 179 -5.25 0.12 -7.04
CA TYR A 179 -4.28 0.50 -6.01
C TYR A 179 -4.78 0.09 -4.62
N PHE A 180 -3.88 0.11 -3.63
CA PHE A 180 -4.26 0.04 -2.21
C PHE A 180 -4.19 1.43 -1.58
N PRO A 181 -5.28 1.95 -0.98
CA PRO A 181 -5.23 3.26 -0.35
C PRO A 181 -4.23 3.30 0.81
N VAL A 182 -3.31 4.26 0.79
CA VAL A 182 -2.28 4.46 1.84
C VAL A 182 -2.92 4.54 3.23
N ALA A 183 -4.03 5.27 3.38
CA ALA A 183 -4.74 5.36 4.66
C ALA A 183 -5.22 4.00 5.20
N LYS A 184 -5.59 3.05 4.31
CA LYS A 184 -5.94 1.68 4.72
C LYS A 184 -4.70 0.87 5.08
N ILE A 185 -3.60 1.07 4.37
CA ILE A 185 -2.32 0.42 4.69
C ILE A 185 -1.86 0.84 6.09
N GLU A 186 -1.84 2.15 6.37
CA GLU A 186 -1.48 2.70 7.69
C GLU A 186 -2.39 2.18 8.80
N ALA A 187 -3.71 2.11 8.56
CA ALA A 187 -4.65 1.56 9.53
C ALA A 187 -4.47 0.05 9.80
N ASN A 188 -3.84 -0.68 8.88
CA ASN A 188 -3.54 -2.11 9.01
C ASN A 188 -2.12 -2.39 9.50
N LEU A 189 -1.29 -1.37 9.69
CA LEU A 189 0.06 -1.51 10.23
C LEU A 189 -0.01 -1.73 11.75
N ASN A 190 0.25 -2.96 12.18
CA ASN A 190 0.12 -3.40 13.59
C ASN A 190 1.40 -4.01 14.16
#